data_AF-A0A0F9CUA7-F1
#
_entry.id   AF-A0A0F9CUA7-F1
#
_cell.length_a   1.000
_cell.length_b   1.000
_cell.length_c   1.000
_cell.angle_alpha   90.00
_cell.angle_beta   90.00
_cell.angle_gamma   90.00
#
_symmetry.space_group_name_H-M   'P 1'
#
loop_
_entity.id
_entity.type
_entity.pdbx_description
1 polymer ?
#
loop_
_entity_poly.entity_id
_entity_poly.type
_entity_poly.pdbx_seq_one_letter_code
_entity_poly.pdbx_strand_id
1 'polypeptide(L)'
;DPYCSAREIDEQIGPRLMRHSVGAKQIVERLSERHKTFARAGNADGKRWTPFQESAERVKQFIRDNPGCTMKELVNGVRLHYASPSSARSNLASHIRSGIIKGIRFDASEKPHRLYTEDDGPSRT
;
A
#
# COMPACT_ATOMS: atom_id res chain seq x y z
N ASP A 1 44.14 51.03 18.86
CA ASP A 1 43.06 50.40 18.08
C ASP A 1 41.95 50.02 19.04
N PRO A 2 40.76 50.66 19.01
CA PRO A 2 39.69 50.42 19.97
C PRO A 2 38.84 49.17 19.68
N TYR A 3 39.14 48.39 18.65
CA TYR A 3 38.37 47.21 18.28
C TYR A 3 39.01 45.91 18.77
N CYS A 4 39.05 45.67 20.08
CA CYS A 4 39.42 44.32 20.56
C CYS A 4 38.83 44.01 21.94
N SER A 5 37.61 43.49 21.95
CA SER A 5 37.19 42.46 22.92
C SER A 5 35.94 41.77 22.40
N ALA A 6 36.11 40.92 21.40
CA ALA A 6 35.08 39.92 21.12
C ALA A 6 35.04 38.99 22.34
N ARG A 7 34.03 39.16 23.21
CA ARG A 7 33.76 38.23 24.29
C ARG A 7 33.35 36.90 23.66
N GLU A 8 33.99 35.82 24.10
CA GLU A 8 33.64 34.46 23.71
C GLU A 8 32.19 34.19 24.19
N ILE A 9 31.27 33.98 23.25
CA ILE A 9 29.86 33.67 23.54
C ILE A 9 29.72 32.14 23.42
N ASP A 10 29.56 31.48 24.55
CA ASP A 10 29.18 30.06 24.62
C ASP A 10 27.65 29.96 24.81
N GLU A 11 26.93 29.82 23.71
CA GLU A 11 25.47 29.63 23.73
C GLU A 11 25.14 28.14 23.51
N GLN A 12 24.60 27.50 24.55
CA GLN A 12 24.05 26.16 24.43
C GLN A 12 22.61 26.20 23.89
N ILE A 13 22.46 26.05 22.57
CA ILE A 13 21.15 25.89 21.94
C ILE A 13 20.70 24.44 22.08
N GLY A 14 19.72 24.19 22.97
CA GLY A 14 19.06 22.90 23.08
C GLY A 14 18.23 22.57 21.82
N PRO A 15 18.05 21.27 21.48
CA PRO A 15 17.27 20.90 20.29
C PRO A 15 15.81 21.31 20.44
N ARG A 16 15.25 21.96 19.40
CA ARG A 16 13.82 22.30 19.35
C ARG A 16 13.00 21.03 19.06
N LEU A 17 12.60 20.31 20.10
CA LEU A 17 11.80 19.09 19.98
C LEU A 17 10.31 19.43 19.74
N MET A 18 9.77 19.03 18.58
CA MET A 18 8.34 19.13 18.26
C MET A 18 7.53 17.98 18.87
N ARG A 19 7.43 17.98 20.21
CA ARG A 19 6.80 16.90 21.00
C ARG A 19 5.32 16.66 20.70
N HIS A 20 4.63 17.67 20.16
CA HIS A 20 3.20 17.64 19.86
C HIS A 20 2.91 17.84 18.37
N SER A 21 3.65 17.13 17.53
CA SER A 21 3.33 17.06 16.10
C SER A 21 1.89 16.57 15.91
N VAL A 22 1.07 17.35 15.20
CA VAL A 22 -0.29 16.96 14.81
C VAL A 22 -0.27 15.64 14.02
N GLY A 23 0.79 15.41 13.24
CA GLY A 23 0.98 14.18 12.46
C GLY A 23 1.28 12.94 13.30
N ALA A 24 1.77 13.08 14.54
CA ALA A 24 2.12 11.92 15.37
C ALA A 24 0.88 11.06 15.68
N LYS A 25 -0.27 11.69 15.98
CA LYS A 25 -1.54 10.98 16.22
C LYS A 25 -1.99 10.21 14.98
N GLN A 26 -1.92 10.86 13.81
CA GLN A 26 -2.30 10.27 12.53
C GLN A 26 -1.42 9.09 12.11
N ILE A 27 -0.16 9.05 12.55
CA ILE A 27 0.73 7.92 12.33
C ILE A 27 0.31 6.75 13.22
N VAL A 28 0.11 7.01 14.51
CA VAL A 28 -0.30 5.98 15.49
C VAL A 28 -1.59 5.29 15.07
N GLU A 29 -2.58 6.04 14.58
CA GLU A 29 -3.87 5.51 14.09
C GLU A 29 -3.76 4.59 12.87
N ARG A 30 -2.67 4.67 12.11
CA ARG A 30 -2.44 3.85 10.91
C ARG A 30 -1.49 2.68 11.14
N LEU A 31 -0.91 2.58 12.34
CA LEU A 31 -0.06 1.45 12.70
C LEU A 31 -0.90 0.17 12.74
N SER A 32 -0.28 -0.92 12.32
CA SER A 32 -0.87 -2.25 12.36
C SER A 32 0.23 -3.26 12.62
N GLU A 33 -0.12 -4.41 13.20
CA GLU A 33 0.86 -5.47 13.50
C GLU A 33 1.62 -5.96 12.27
N ARG A 34 1.01 -5.87 11.07
CA ARG A 34 1.68 -6.21 9.81
C ARG A 34 2.91 -5.36 9.53
N HIS A 35 2.98 -4.13 10.02
CA HIS A 35 4.17 -3.29 9.87
C HIS A 35 5.37 -3.83 10.67
N LYS A 36 5.15 -4.64 11.72
CA LYS A 36 6.21 -5.29 12.49
C LYS A 36 6.59 -6.65 11.91
N THR A 37 5.60 -7.40 11.42
CA THR A 37 5.77 -8.83 11.11
C THR A 37 6.01 -9.12 9.63
N PHE A 38 5.62 -8.24 8.71
CA PHE A 38 5.73 -8.50 7.27
C PHE A 38 7.17 -8.67 6.78
N ALA A 39 8.12 -7.94 7.36
CA ALA A 39 9.53 -8.03 7.00
C ALA A 39 10.42 -7.89 8.23
N ARG A 40 11.58 -8.58 8.21
CA ARG A 40 12.57 -8.46 9.28
C ARG A 40 13.05 -7.01 9.41
N ALA A 41 13.22 -6.54 10.64
CA ALA A 41 13.85 -5.26 10.91
C ALA A 41 15.26 -5.21 10.27
N GLY A 42 15.61 -4.06 9.70
CA GLY A 42 16.90 -3.85 9.03
C GLY A 42 17.07 -4.62 7.71
N ASN A 43 15.99 -5.04 7.04
CA ASN A 43 16.10 -5.66 5.73
C ASN A 43 16.61 -4.64 4.68
N ALA A 44 17.61 -5.05 3.88
CA ALA A 44 18.19 -4.22 2.82
C ALA A 44 17.39 -4.29 1.50
N ASP A 45 16.43 -5.22 1.40
CA ASP A 45 15.62 -5.46 0.20
C ASP A 45 14.49 -4.42 0.00
N GLY A 46 14.39 -3.42 0.89
CA GLY A 46 13.34 -2.41 0.85
C GLY A 46 11.93 -2.95 1.15
N LYS A 47 11.81 -4.20 1.64
CA LYS A 47 10.55 -4.86 1.98
C LYS A 47 9.92 -4.18 3.17
N ARG A 48 8.70 -3.71 2.98
CA ARG A 48 7.87 -3.05 4.00
C ARG A 48 6.41 -3.29 3.69
N TRP A 49 5.57 -3.31 4.72
CA TRP A 49 4.12 -3.37 4.54
C TRP A 49 3.61 -2.03 4.01
N THR A 50 2.75 -2.06 2.98
CA THR A 50 2.21 -0.86 2.33
C THR A 50 0.68 -0.94 2.18
N PRO A 51 -0.01 0.21 2.11
CA PRO A 51 -1.46 0.24 1.81
C PRO A 51 -1.83 -0.43 0.47
N PHE A 52 -0.90 -0.40 -0.50
CA PHE A 52 -1.06 -1.09 -1.77
C PHE A 52 -1.10 -2.61 -1.57
N GLN A 53 -0.15 -3.18 -0.83
CA GLN A 53 -0.13 -4.63 -0.53
C GLN A 53 -1.38 -5.05 0.25
N GLU A 54 -1.82 -4.23 1.21
CA GLU A 54 -3.07 -4.48 1.91
C GLU A 54 -4.27 -4.54 0.96
N SER A 55 -4.33 -3.60 0.01
CA SER A 55 -5.39 -3.60 -1.01
C SER A 55 -5.29 -4.82 -1.94
N ALA A 56 -4.07 -5.19 -2.35
CA ALA A 56 -3.83 -6.34 -3.21
C ALA A 56 -4.23 -7.66 -2.53
N GLU A 57 -3.96 -7.81 -1.23
CA GLU A 57 -4.42 -8.96 -0.46
C GLU A 57 -5.94 -9.02 -0.35
N ARG A 58 -6.60 -7.90 -0.06
CA ARG A 58 -8.08 -7.85 -0.02
C ARG A 58 -8.69 -8.18 -1.38
N VAL A 59 -8.10 -7.69 -2.46
CA VAL A 59 -8.50 -8.02 -3.83
C VAL A 59 -8.38 -9.51 -4.09
N LYS A 60 -7.23 -10.12 -3.75
CA LYS A 60 -7.01 -11.57 -3.94
C LYS A 60 -8.00 -12.38 -3.11
N GLN A 61 -8.25 -11.99 -1.86
CA GLN A 61 -9.21 -12.64 -0.99
C GLN A 61 -10.63 -12.53 -1.55
N PHE A 62 -11.06 -11.34 -1.99
CA PHE A 62 -12.38 -11.14 -2.57
C PHE A 62 -12.61 -12.00 -3.82
N ILE A 63 -11.61 -12.12 -4.70
CA ILE A 63 -11.70 -12.96 -5.90
C ILE A 63 -11.76 -14.44 -5.53
N ARG A 64 -11.02 -14.87 -4.51
CA ARG A 64 -11.10 -16.24 -3.98
C ARG A 64 -12.51 -16.55 -3.46
N ASP A 65 -13.10 -15.62 -2.73
CA ASP A 65 -14.44 -15.77 -2.17
C ASP A 65 -15.54 -15.63 -3.24
N ASN A 66 -15.23 -14.99 -4.38
CA ASN A 66 -16.14 -14.75 -5.50
C ASN A 66 -15.47 -15.05 -6.86
N PRO A 67 -15.17 -16.32 -7.18
CA PRO A 67 -14.55 -16.68 -8.44
C PRO A 67 -15.42 -16.26 -9.63
N GLY A 68 -14.82 -15.66 -10.64
CA GLY A 68 -15.56 -15.12 -11.79
C GLY A 68 -16.21 -13.75 -11.55
N CYS A 69 -15.87 -13.06 -10.46
CA CYS A 69 -16.31 -11.68 -10.29
C CYS A 69 -15.76 -10.77 -11.41
N THR A 70 -16.52 -9.71 -11.70
CA THR A 70 -16.09 -8.64 -12.61
C THR A 70 -15.24 -7.61 -11.87
N MET A 71 -14.45 -6.84 -12.62
CA MET A 71 -13.72 -5.68 -12.07
C MET A 71 -14.65 -4.66 -11.38
N LYS A 72 -15.90 -4.53 -11.86
CA LYS A 72 -16.89 -3.63 -11.26
C LYS A 72 -17.34 -4.14 -9.88
N GLU A 73 -17.66 -5.42 -9.77
CA GLU A 73 -18.06 -6.06 -8.50
C GLU A 73 -16.91 -6.01 -7.49
N LEU A 74 -15.68 -6.30 -7.93
CA LEU A 74 -14.48 -6.20 -7.11
C LEU A 74 -14.33 -4.81 -6.48
N VAL A 75 -14.35 -3.76 -7.30
CA VAL A 75 -14.14 -2.38 -6.82
C VAL A 75 -15.27 -1.92 -5.90
N ASN A 76 -16.50 -2.41 -6.11
CA ASN A 76 -17.63 -2.09 -5.25
C ASN A 76 -17.62 -2.89 -3.93
N GLY A 77 -17.10 -4.11 -3.94
CA GLY A 77 -17.08 -5.01 -2.78
C GLY A 77 -15.85 -4.87 -1.89
N VAL A 78 -14.77 -4.24 -2.36
CA VAL A 78 -13.51 -4.14 -1.63
C VAL A 78 -13.18 -2.69 -1.26
N ARG A 79 -12.83 -2.47 0.00
CA ARG A 79 -12.22 -1.19 0.43
C ARG A 79 -10.79 -1.09 -0.08
N LEU A 80 -10.58 -0.22 -1.06
CA LEU A 80 -9.29 0.07 -1.68
C LEU A 80 -8.69 1.38 -1.17
N HIS A 81 -7.37 1.53 -1.28
CA HIS A 81 -6.65 2.76 -0.94
C HIS A 81 -6.77 3.88 -2.00
N TYR A 82 -7.37 3.59 -3.16
CA TYR A 82 -7.54 4.57 -4.22
C TYR A 82 -8.59 5.61 -3.87
N ALA A 83 -8.39 6.85 -4.33
CA ALA A 83 -9.31 7.96 -4.06
C ALA A 83 -10.67 7.84 -4.77
N SER A 84 -10.73 7.12 -5.91
CA SER A 84 -11.97 6.96 -6.67
C SER A 84 -12.13 5.55 -7.26
N PRO A 85 -13.37 5.09 -7.49
CA PRO A 85 -13.64 3.82 -8.17
C PRO A 85 -13.11 3.78 -9.62
N SER A 86 -13.09 4.90 -10.34
CA SER A 86 -12.60 4.92 -11.72
C SER A 86 -11.09 4.66 -11.77
N SER A 87 -10.33 5.36 -10.92
CA SER A 87 -8.88 5.15 -10.77
C SER A 87 -8.57 3.73 -10.32
N ALA A 88 -9.36 3.19 -9.38
CA ALA A 88 -9.23 1.81 -8.92
C ALA A 88 -9.37 0.81 -10.08
N ARG A 89 -10.42 0.92 -10.90
CA ARG A 89 -10.65 0.00 -12.03
C ARG A 89 -9.49 0.01 -13.01
N SER A 90 -9.04 1.19 -13.44
CA SER A 90 -7.96 1.32 -14.43
C SER A 90 -6.62 0.81 -13.90
N ASN A 91 -6.26 1.18 -12.67
CA ASN A 91 -4.99 0.77 -12.06
C ASN A 91 -4.98 -0.71 -11.73
N LEU A 92 -6.05 -1.27 -11.14
CA LEU A 92 -6.12 -2.70 -10.85
C LEU A 92 -6.06 -3.54 -12.12
N ALA A 93 -6.79 -3.16 -13.18
CA ALA A 93 -6.71 -3.84 -14.47
C ALA A 93 -5.29 -3.79 -15.07
N SER A 94 -4.58 -2.68 -14.90
CA SER A 94 -3.18 -2.56 -15.31
C SER A 94 -2.26 -3.46 -14.49
N HIS A 95 -2.34 -3.39 -13.16
CA HIS A 95 -1.48 -4.15 -12.24
C HIS A 95 -1.70 -5.66 -12.30
N ILE A 96 -2.93 -6.13 -12.53
CA ILE A 96 -3.22 -7.56 -12.71
C ILE A 96 -2.63 -8.03 -14.04
N ARG A 97 -2.86 -7.31 -15.13
CA ARG A 97 -2.33 -7.70 -16.45
C ARG A 97 -0.81 -7.66 -16.53
N SER A 98 -0.16 -6.74 -15.82
CA SER A 98 1.30 -6.66 -15.75
C SER A 98 1.92 -7.60 -14.71
N GLY A 99 1.12 -8.35 -13.96
CA GLY A 99 1.61 -9.28 -12.93
C GLY A 99 2.20 -8.60 -11.69
N ILE A 100 1.97 -7.30 -11.50
CA ILE A 100 2.33 -6.60 -10.25
C ILE A 100 1.53 -7.18 -9.09
N ILE A 101 0.23 -7.41 -9.29
CA ILE A 101 -0.60 -8.21 -8.39
C ILE A 101 -0.60 -9.64 -8.92
N LYS A 102 0.17 -10.50 -8.26
CA LYS A 102 0.38 -11.90 -8.65
C LYS A 102 -0.76 -12.82 -8.17
N GLY A 103 -0.96 -13.96 -8.81
CA GLY A 103 -1.94 -14.96 -8.36
C GLY A 103 -3.37 -14.65 -8.77
N ILE A 104 -3.56 -13.77 -9.77
CA ILE A 104 -4.87 -13.38 -10.31
C ILE A 104 -4.83 -13.55 -11.82
N ARG A 105 -5.77 -14.33 -12.33
CA ARG A 105 -6.00 -14.55 -13.74
C ARG A 105 -7.08 -13.62 -14.26
N PHE A 106 -6.78 -12.91 -15.34
CA PHE A 106 -7.74 -12.10 -16.08
C PHE A 106 -8.26 -12.90 -17.28
N ASP A 107 -9.55 -13.22 -17.28
CA ASP A 107 -10.19 -13.94 -18.38
C ASP A 107 -10.91 -12.97 -19.33
N ALA A 108 -10.39 -12.91 -20.56
CA ALA A 108 -10.88 -12.05 -21.62
C ALA A 108 -11.70 -12.79 -22.70
N SER A 109 -12.01 -14.07 -22.48
CA SER A 109 -12.79 -14.90 -23.42
C SER A 109 -14.15 -14.28 -23.76
N GLU A 110 -14.84 -13.77 -22.74
CA GLU A 110 -16.16 -13.16 -22.88
C GLU A 110 -16.22 -11.76 -22.23
N LYS A 111 -17.26 -11.00 -22.58
CA LYS A 111 -17.62 -9.74 -21.94
C LYS A 111 -18.88 -9.94 -21.07
N PRO A 112 -18.89 -9.44 -19.83
CA PRO A 112 -17.81 -8.72 -19.15
C PRO A 112 -16.66 -9.65 -18.73
N HIS A 113 -15.43 -9.14 -18.77
CA HIS A 113 -14.23 -9.88 -18.36
C HIS A 113 -14.32 -10.33 -16.90
N ARG A 114 -13.75 -11.52 -16.64
CA ARG A 114 -13.90 -12.25 -15.38
C ARG A 114 -12.55 -12.43 -14.69
N LEU A 115 -12.55 -12.42 -13.37
CA LEU A 115 -11.36 -12.54 -12.54
C LEU A 115 -11.39 -13.85 -11.76
N TYR A 116 -10.25 -14.55 -11.73
CA TYR A 116 -10.07 -15.79 -10.97
C TYR A 116 -8.75 -15.73 -10.21
N THR A 117 -8.62 -16.48 -9.13
CA THR A 117 -7.29 -16.77 -8.59
C THR A 117 -6.60 -17.81 -9.49
N GLU A 118 -5.28 -17.90 -9.45
CA GLU A 118 -4.55 -18.96 -10.17
C GLU A 118 -4.87 -20.36 -9.63
N ASP A 119 -5.35 -20.47 -8.39
CA ASP A 119 -5.67 -21.74 -7.73
C ASP A 119 -7.07 -22.28 -8.11
N ASP A 120 -8.02 -21.38 -8.46
CA ASP A 120 -9.46 -21.71 -8.62
C ASP A 120 -9.93 -21.81 -10.09
N GLY A 121 -9.03 -21.72 -11.06
CA GLY A 121 -9.40 -21.74 -12.49
C GLY A 121 -9.40 -23.15 -13.10
N PRO A 122 -10.31 -23.49 -14.03
CA PRO A 122 -10.18 -24.74 -14.80
C PRO A 122 -8.83 -24.71 -15.51
N SER A 123 -8.02 -25.75 -15.25
CA SER A 123 -6.83 -26.08 -16.01
C SER A 123 -7.18 -25.98 -17.49
N ARG A 124 -6.44 -25.16 -18.24
CA ARG A 124 -6.58 -25.17 -19.70
C ARG A 124 -6.00 -26.49 -20.22
N THR A 125 -6.88 -27.35 -20.74
CA THR A 125 -6.56 -28.21 -21.88
C THR A 125 -6.24 -27.37 -23.12
#